data_AF-A0A378IG46-F1
#
_entry.id   AF-A0A378IG46-F1
#
_cell.length_a   1.000
_cell.length_b   1.000
_cell.length_c   1.000
_cell.angle_alpha   90.00
_cell.angle_beta   90.00
_cell.angle_gamma   90.00
#
_symmetry.space_group_name_H-M   'P 1'
#
loop_
_entity.id
_entity.type
_entity.pdbx_description
1 polymer ?
#
loop_
_entity_poly.entity_id
_entity_poly.type
_entity_poly.pdbx_seq_one_letter_code
_entity_poly.pdbx_strand_id
1 'polypeptide(L)'
;MKSLLQKTLLFVVLVTSSLNLYAQTDAEVTQWVKKIILDTLSVDYNYKSREHSVFRKNYSDNAWNALVVFLGGYLKVVREQHLTLHPKFAKEPFIESEGVSNGVQYWRVDSVVLVSEVNEMVAFSMIVTKPFDRFIIQSVDMVKKDNP
;
A
#
# COMPACT_ATOMS: atom_id res chain seq x y z
N MET A 1 34.78 -34.07 17.52
CA MET A 1 33.32 -33.98 17.24
C MET A 1 32.69 -32.63 17.59
N LYS A 2 32.97 -32.02 18.77
CA LYS A 2 32.40 -30.70 19.14
C LYS A 2 32.76 -29.54 18.18
N SER A 3 34.00 -29.52 17.67
CA SER A 3 34.48 -28.49 16.73
C SER A 3 33.78 -28.53 15.35
N LEU A 4 33.45 -29.73 14.85
CA LEU A 4 32.70 -29.88 13.61
C LEU A 4 31.25 -29.40 13.80
N LEU A 5 30.59 -29.81 14.89
CA LEU A 5 29.23 -29.39 15.24
C LEU A 5 29.10 -27.87 15.42
N GLN A 6 30.08 -27.21 16.04
CA GLN A 6 30.12 -25.74 16.14
C GLN A 6 30.26 -25.06 14.77
N LYS A 7 31.12 -25.60 13.90
CA LYS A 7 31.30 -25.05 12.54
C LYS A 7 30.04 -25.23 11.70
N THR A 8 29.36 -26.37 11.81
CA THR A 8 28.09 -26.60 11.12
C THR A 8 26.99 -25.68 11.65
N LEU A 9 26.90 -25.47 12.97
CA LEU A 9 25.94 -24.54 13.57
C LEU A 9 26.18 -23.09 13.10
N LEU A 10 27.43 -22.65 13.07
CA LEU A 10 27.80 -21.32 12.59
C LEU A 10 27.41 -21.13 11.12
N PHE A 11 27.64 -22.16 10.29
CA PHE A 11 27.28 -22.14 8.88
C PHE A 11 25.76 -22.08 8.68
N VAL A 12 24.98 -22.82 9.46
CA VAL A 12 23.51 -22.76 9.42
C VAL A 12 22.99 -21.36 9.81
N VAL A 13 23.53 -20.73 10.85
CA VAL A 13 23.14 -19.38 11.27
C VAL A 13 23.48 -18.33 10.21
N LEU A 14 24.65 -18.44 9.58
CA LEU A 14 25.05 -17.53 8.49
C LEU A 14 24.17 -17.69 7.25
N VAL A 15 23.78 -18.92 6.91
CA VAL A 15 22.92 -19.20 5.73
C VAL A 15 21.46 -18.79 5.97
N THR A 16 20.93 -18.88 7.20
CA THR A 16 19.57 -18.41 7.50
C THR A 16 19.45 -16.90 7.66
N SER A 17 20.56 -16.20 7.92
CA SER A 17 20.56 -14.75 8.11
C SER A 17 20.19 -13.98 6.82
N SER A 18 20.58 -14.48 5.64
CA SER A 18 20.28 -13.84 4.35
C SER A 18 18.79 -13.92 3.95
N LEU A 19 18.07 -14.93 4.44
CA LEU A 19 16.63 -15.09 4.17
C LEU A 19 15.77 -14.05 4.90
N ASN A 20 16.28 -13.43 5.98
CA ASN A 20 15.53 -12.41 6.73
C ASN A 20 15.48 -11.05 6.01
N LEU A 21 16.41 -10.76 5.10
CA LEU A 21 16.48 -9.47 4.40
C LEU A 21 15.28 -9.25 3.47
N TYR A 22 14.83 -10.31 2.78
CA TYR A 22 13.66 -10.24 1.90
C TYR A 22 12.37 -10.01 2.69
N ALA A 23 12.16 -10.78 3.76
CA ALA A 23 10.98 -10.63 4.63
C ALA A 23 10.87 -9.25 5.29
N GLN A 24 12.01 -8.61 5.60
CA GLN A 24 12.05 -7.26 6.16
C GLN A 24 11.59 -6.19 5.14
N THR A 25 12.00 -6.34 3.88
CA THR A 25 11.65 -5.40 2.80
C THR A 25 10.16 -5.46 2.48
N ASP A 26 9.61 -6.68 2.46
CA ASP A 26 8.19 -6.91 2.23
C ASP A 26 7.30 -6.28 3.31
N ALA A 27 7.71 -6.42 4.57
CA ALA A 27 7.04 -5.77 5.69
C ALA A 27 7.11 -4.24 5.60
N GLU A 28 8.26 -3.69 5.18
CA GLU A 28 8.44 -2.24 5.00
C GLU A 28 7.48 -1.71 3.91
N VAL A 29 7.41 -2.38 2.75
CA VAL A 29 6.55 -1.99 1.62
C VAL A 29 5.08 -2.05 2.02
N THR A 30 4.65 -3.16 2.61
CA THR A 30 3.23 -3.34 3.00
C THR A 30 2.80 -2.36 4.09
N GLN A 31 3.65 -2.09 5.08
CA GLN A 31 3.39 -1.08 6.11
C GLN A 31 3.34 0.33 5.52
N TRP A 32 4.23 0.63 4.56
CA TRP A 32 4.21 1.92 3.86
C TRP A 32 2.91 2.09 3.06
N VAL A 33 2.52 1.08 2.28
CA VAL A 33 1.26 1.08 1.52
C VAL A 33 0.06 1.26 2.45
N LYS A 34 0.03 0.53 3.56
CA LYS A 34 -1.02 0.64 4.60
C LYS A 34 -1.21 2.09 5.02
N LYS A 35 -0.10 2.76 5.39
CA LYS A 35 -0.12 4.15 5.81
C LYS A 35 -0.64 5.07 4.69
N ILE A 36 -0.08 4.94 3.49
CA ILE A 36 -0.44 5.83 2.38
C ILE A 36 -1.91 5.72 2.00
N ILE A 37 -2.47 4.51 1.95
CA ILE A 37 -3.90 4.31 1.66
C ILE A 37 -4.77 4.94 2.75
N LEU A 38 -4.47 4.68 4.03
CA LEU A 38 -5.26 5.24 5.13
C LEU A 38 -5.20 6.77 5.12
N ASP A 39 -4.00 7.33 5.02
CA ASP A 39 -3.79 8.78 4.99
C ASP A 39 -4.55 9.43 3.82
N THR A 40 -4.59 8.75 2.67
CA THR A 40 -5.19 9.30 1.44
C THR A 40 -6.72 9.17 1.41
N LEU A 41 -7.27 8.09 1.98
CA LEU A 41 -8.72 7.84 2.02
C LEU A 41 -9.39 8.48 3.26
N SER A 42 -8.62 8.88 4.27
CA SER A 42 -9.12 9.58 5.46
C SER A 42 -9.42 11.04 5.12
N VAL A 43 -10.63 11.27 4.63
CA VAL A 43 -11.11 12.57 4.16
C VAL A 43 -12.30 13.02 5.00
N ASP A 44 -12.35 14.29 5.38
CA ASP A 44 -13.50 14.89 6.06
C ASP A 44 -14.27 15.88 5.16
N TYR A 45 -15.42 16.34 5.64
CA TYR A 45 -16.29 17.27 4.92
C TYR A 45 -15.70 18.68 4.70
N ASN A 46 -14.63 19.05 5.42
CA ASN A 46 -13.91 20.30 5.22
C ASN A 46 -12.76 20.17 4.21
N TYR A 47 -12.49 18.95 3.72
CA TYR A 47 -11.38 18.66 2.83
C TYR A 47 -11.36 19.55 1.59
N LYS A 48 -10.24 20.25 1.41
CA LYS A 48 -10.01 21.14 0.27
C LYS A 48 -9.12 20.46 -0.75
N SER A 49 -9.43 20.68 -2.03
CA SER A 49 -8.62 20.16 -3.15
C SER A 49 -7.14 20.57 -3.12
N ARG A 50 -6.76 21.63 -2.38
CA ARG A 50 -5.35 22.01 -2.16
C ARG A 50 -4.57 21.02 -1.28
N GLU A 51 -5.25 20.24 -0.45
CA GLU A 51 -4.65 19.21 0.41
C GLU A 51 -4.21 17.97 -0.38
N HIS A 52 -4.63 17.85 -1.64
CA HIS A 52 -4.20 16.81 -2.59
C HIS A 52 -2.67 16.77 -2.78
N SER A 53 -2.00 17.93 -2.68
CA SER A 53 -0.56 18.05 -2.92
C SER A 53 0.30 17.28 -1.91
N VAL A 54 -0.20 17.10 -0.68
CA VAL A 54 0.50 16.38 0.39
C VAL A 54 0.61 14.89 0.09
N PHE A 55 -0.42 14.30 -0.52
CA PHE A 55 -0.48 12.88 -0.85
C PHE A 55 0.06 12.59 -2.25
N ARG A 56 -0.16 13.50 -3.21
CA ARG A 56 0.26 13.38 -4.61
C ARG A 56 1.70 12.88 -4.76
N LYS A 57 2.61 13.36 -3.91
CA LYS A 57 4.03 13.00 -3.93
C LYS A 57 4.31 11.49 -3.82
N ASN A 58 3.38 10.68 -3.28
CA ASN A 58 3.54 9.24 -3.07
C ASN A 58 3.05 8.39 -4.25
N TYR A 59 2.54 9.04 -5.29
CA TYR A 59 1.94 8.40 -6.45
C TYR A 59 2.67 8.85 -7.73
N SER A 60 2.60 8.05 -8.79
CA SER A 60 2.80 8.53 -10.16
C SER A 60 1.61 9.38 -10.61
N ASP A 61 1.70 10.07 -11.75
CA ASP A 61 0.55 10.75 -12.35
C ASP A 61 -0.60 9.79 -12.62
N ASN A 62 -0.30 8.60 -13.15
CA ASN A 62 -1.29 7.60 -13.50
C ASN A 62 -2.04 7.11 -12.24
N ALA A 63 -1.29 6.68 -11.23
CA ALA A 63 -1.84 6.21 -9.97
C ALA A 63 -2.68 7.27 -9.26
N TRP A 64 -2.19 8.53 -9.24
CA TRP A 64 -2.90 9.63 -8.63
C TRP A 64 -4.21 9.95 -9.34
N ASN A 65 -4.20 9.98 -10.68
CA ASN A 65 -5.40 10.26 -11.46
C ASN A 65 -6.47 9.19 -11.26
N ALA A 66 -6.10 7.92 -11.29
CA ALA A 66 -7.02 6.82 -11.01
C ALA A 66 -7.68 6.98 -9.63
N LEU A 67 -6.87 7.26 -8.60
CA LEU A 67 -7.32 7.47 -7.23
C LEU A 67 -8.23 8.70 -7.09
N VAL A 68 -7.88 9.84 -7.67
CA VAL A 68 -8.70 11.06 -7.61
C VAL A 68 -10.03 10.87 -8.33
N VAL A 69 -10.06 10.16 -9.46
CA VAL A 69 -11.31 9.83 -10.16
C VAL A 69 -12.21 8.97 -9.27
N PHE A 70 -11.64 7.96 -8.62
CA PHE A 70 -12.36 7.11 -7.68
C PHE A 70 -12.91 7.92 -6.49
N LEU A 71 -12.05 8.64 -5.77
CA LEU A 71 -12.43 9.45 -4.61
C LEU A 71 -13.39 10.58 -4.96
N GLY A 72 -13.21 11.21 -6.12
CA GLY A 72 -14.03 12.31 -6.60
C GLY A 72 -15.51 11.97 -6.68
N GLY A 73 -15.85 10.70 -6.95
CA GLY A 73 -17.22 10.20 -6.90
C GLY A 73 -17.88 10.32 -5.52
N TYR A 74 -17.10 10.30 -4.44
CA TYR A 74 -17.57 10.31 -3.06
C TYR A 74 -17.45 11.67 -2.38
N LEU A 75 -16.52 12.52 -2.83
CA LEU A 75 -16.28 13.83 -2.21
C LEU A 75 -17.54 14.70 -2.13
N LYS A 76 -18.46 14.58 -3.10
CA LYS A 76 -19.74 15.28 -3.06
C LYS A 76 -20.60 14.79 -1.87
N VAL A 77 -20.75 13.48 -1.73
CA VAL A 77 -21.52 12.84 -0.65
C VAL A 77 -20.92 13.19 0.71
N VAL A 78 -19.59 13.11 0.84
CA VAL A 78 -18.87 13.45 2.07
C VAL A 78 -19.18 14.88 2.52
N ARG A 79 -19.19 15.85 1.59
CA ARG A 79 -19.52 17.24 1.92
C ARG A 79 -20.99 17.44 2.24
N GLU A 80 -21.89 16.93 1.42
CA GLU A 80 -23.34 17.14 1.58
C GLU A 80 -23.89 16.49 2.85
N GLN A 81 -23.31 15.35 3.27
CA GLN A 81 -23.72 14.63 4.46
C GLN A 81 -22.84 14.90 5.69
N HIS A 82 -21.90 15.85 5.60
CA HIS A 82 -20.96 16.19 6.67
C HIS A 82 -20.20 14.97 7.24
N LEU A 83 -19.77 14.07 6.37
CA LEU A 83 -19.09 12.84 6.77
C LEU A 83 -17.60 13.07 7.05
N THR A 84 -17.06 12.23 7.92
CA THR A 84 -15.62 12.01 8.07
C THR A 84 -15.36 10.54 7.79
N LEU A 85 -14.57 10.24 6.77
CA LEU A 85 -14.28 8.89 6.35
C LEU A 85 -13.21 8.26 7.26
N HIS A 86 -13.50 7.06 7.78
CA HIS A 86 -12.55 6.28 8.57
C HIS A 86 -12.26 4.95 7.85
N PRO A 87 -11.43 4.98 6.78
CA PRO A 87 -11.10 3.78 6.03
C PRO A 87 -10.47 2.73 6.95
N LYS A 88 -10.86 1.46 6.78
CA LYS A 88 -10.29 0.32 7.50
C LYS A 88 -9.97 -0.80 6.52
N PHE A 89 -8.90 -1.53 6.78
CA PHE A 89 -8.60 -2.71 5.97
C PHE A 89 -9.52 -3.86 6.36
N ALA A 90 -10.34 -4.31 5.39
CA ALA A 90 -11.00 -5.62 5.47
C ALA A 90 -9.99 -6.74 5.16
N LYS A 91 -9.01 -6.47 4.30
CA LYS A 91 -7.83 -7.30 4.08
C LYS A 91 -6.60 -6.41 4.06
N GLU A 92 -5.70 -6.64 5.01
CA GLU A 92 -4.43 -5.91 5.13
C GLU A 92 -3.58 -6.04 3.84
N PRO A 93 -2.75 -5.04 3.51
CA PRO A 93 -1.86 -5.10 2.35
C PRO A 93 -0.92 -6.30 2.41
N PHE A 94 -0.81 -7.02 1.30
CA PHE A 94 0.11 -8.14 1.14
C PHE A 94 0.74 -8.10 -0.25
N ILE A 95 1.96 -8.60 -0.36
CA ILE A 95 2.65 -8.72 -1.65
C ILE A 95 2.10 -9.94 -2.37
N GLU A 96 1.50 -9.71 -3.53
CA GLU A 96 1.03 -10.75 -4.44
C GLU A 96 2.19 -11.30 -5.30
N SER A 97 3.04 -10.40 -5.77
CA SER A 97 4.27 -10.73 -6.48
C SER A 97 5.27 -9.58 -6.40
N GLU A 98 6.54 -9.88 -6.67
CA GLU A 98 7.60 -8.90 -6.79
C GLU A 98 8.53 -9.23 -7.95
N GLY A 99 9.34 -8.27 -8.36
CA GLY A 99 10.31 -8.48 -9.43
C GLY A 99 11.15 -7.25 -9.73
N VAL A 100 11.91 -7.33 -10.82
CA VAL A 100 12.74 -6.24 -11.33
C VAL A 100 12.38 -5.98 -12.78
N SER A 101 12.07 -4.74 -13.12
CA SER A 101 11.79 -4.30 -14.49
C SER A 101 12.66 -3.10 -14.83
N ASN A 102 13.40 -3.17 -15.93
CA ASN A 102 14.35 -2.14 -16.35
C ASN A 102 15.33 -1.70 -15.23
N GLY A 103 15.77 -2.65 -14.41
CA GLY A 103 16.68 -2.39 -13.28
C GLY A 103 16.01 -1.76 -12.04
N VAL A 104 14.69 -1.61 -12.03
CA VAL A 104 13.93 -1.07 -10.90
C VAL A 104 13.15 -2.20 -10.22
N GLN A 105 13.35 -2.36 -8.92
CA GLN A 105 12.56 -3.29 -8.10
C GLN A 105 11.11 -2.79 -7.98
N TYR A 106 10.17 -3.71 -8.12
CA TYR A 106 8.75 -3.47 -7.96
C TYR A 106 8.09 -4.53 -7.08
N TRP A 107 7.01 -4.13 -6.43
CA TRP A 107 6.11 -4.99 -5.66
C TRP A 107 4.69 -4.77 -6.16
N ARG A 108 3.97 -5.87 -6.40
CA ARG A 108 2.53 -5.86 -6.59
C ARG A 108 1.87 -6.11 -5.25
N VAL A 109 1.15 -5.11 -4.76
CA VAL A 109 0.53 -5.09 -3.44
C VAL A 109 -0.97 -5.05 -3.59
N ASP A 110 -1.64 -6.03 -3.01
CA ASP A 110 -3.09 -6.14 -3.01
C ASP A 110 -3.62 -5.85 -1.61
N SER A 111 -4.79 -5.20 -1.52
CA SER A 111 -5.48 -4.95 -0.25
C SER A 111 -6.99 -4.78 -0.46
N VAL A 112 -7.76 -4.84 0.62
CA VAL A 112 -9.20 -4.54 0.59
C VAL A 112 -9.51 -3.54 1.69
N VAL A 113 -10.11 -2.41 1.31
CA VAL A 113 -10.49 -1.33 2.22
C VAL A 113 -12.01 -1.22 2.28
N LEU A 114 -12.53 -1.11 3.49
CA LEU A 114 -13.90 -0.76 3.80
C LEU A 114 -13.96 0.71 4.22
N VAL A 115 -14.88 1.46 3.62
CA VAL A 115 -15.25 2.82 4.00
C VAL A 115 -16.72 2.81 4.36
N SER A 116 -17.02 2.56 5.64
CA SER A 116 -18.38 2.30 6.10
C SER A 116 -19.31 3.51 5.93
N GLU A 117 -18.79 4.72 6.04
CA GLU A 117 -19.57 5.96 5.97
C GLU A 117 -20.21 6.18 4.59
N VAL A 118 -19.65 5.59 3.54
CA VAL A 118 -20.20 5.64 2.17
C VAL A 118 -20.67 4.26 1.68
N ASN A 119 -20.68 3.25 2.56
CA ASN A 119 -21.04 1.87 2.25
C ASN A 119 -20.24 1.27 1.08
N GLU A 120 -18.92 1.51 1.06
CA GLU A 120 -18.07 1.03 -0.03
C GLU A 120 -17.01 0.07 0.48
N MET A 121 -16.88 -1.06 -0.21
CA MET A 121 -15.76 -1.98 -0.07
C MET A 121 -14.98 -2.01 -1.37
N VAL A 122 -13.68 -1.77 -1.30
CA VAL A 122 -12.82 -1.53 -2.47
C VAL A 122 -11.62 -2.45 -2.40
N ALA A 123 -11.44 -3.28 -3.42
CA ALA A 123 -10.23 -4.04 -3.63
C ALA A 123 -9.23 -3.19 -4.42
N PHE A 124 -8.03 -3.04 -3.87
CA PHE A 124 -6.91 -2.36 -4.50
C PHE A 124 -5.90 -3.38 -5.02
N SER A 125 -5.41 -3.19 -6.24
CA SER A 125 -4.19 -3.81 -6.75
C SER A 125 -3.24 -2.70 -7.18
N MET A 126 -2.03 -2.69 -6.61
CA MET A 126 -1.09 -1.58 -6.75
C MET A 126 0.27 -2.08 -7.18
N ILE A 127 0.93 -1.32 -8.06
CA ILE A 127 2.35 -1.51 -8.33
C ILE A 127 3.12 -0.45 -7.55
N VAL A 128 4.04 -0.89 -6.70
CA VAL A 128 4.91 -0.05 -5.88
C VAL A 128 6.34 -0.21 -6.36
N THR A 129 7.10 0.87 -6.39
CA THR A 129 8.54 0.87 -6.70
C THR A 129 9.29 1.72 -5.70
N LYS A 130 10.61 1.57 -5.60
CA LYS A 130 11.46 2.38 -4.71
C LYS A 130 12.56 3.14 -5.48
N PRO A 131 12.22 4.05 -6.42
CA PRO A 131 13.24 4.85 -7.10
C PRO A 131 13.93 5.79 -6.11
N PHE A 132 15.26 5.88 -6.17
CA PHE A 132 16.06 6.79 -5.33
C PHE A 132 15.75 6.68 -3.82
N ASP A 133 15.58 5.45 -3.34
CA ASP A 133 15.29 5.11 -1.94
C ASP A 133 13.95 5.64 -1.39
N ARG A 134 13.00 5.94 -2.28
CA ARG A 134 11.66 6.39 -1.89
C ARG A 134 10.58 5.56 -2.55
N PHE A 135 9.64 5.06 -1.77
CA PHE A 135 8.48 4.35 -2.29
C PHE A 135 7.53 5.27 -3.07
N ILE A 136 7.07 4.78 -4.21
CA ILE A 136 6.09 5.42 -5.09
C ILE A 136 5.12 4.36 -5.60
N ILE A 137 3.82 4.65 -5.48
CA ILE A 137 2.75 3.87 -6.12
C ILE A 137 2.71 4.27 -7.60
N GLN A 138 3.10 3.36 -8.48
CA GLN A 138 3.20 3.57 -9.93
C GLN A 138 1.86 3.40 -10.65
N SER A 139 1.02 2.49 -10.19
CA SER A 139 -0.33 2.31 -10.69
C SER A 139 -1.23 1.81 -9.57
N VAL A 140 -2.52 2.11 -9.70
CA VAL A 140 -3.58 1.61 -8.83
C VAL A 140 -4.74 1.19 -9.70
N ASP A 141 -5.17 -0.05 -9.54
CA ASP A 141 -6.46 -0.55 -9.98
C ASP A 141 -7.38 -0.70 -8.77
N MET A 142 -8.62 -0.24 -8.91
CA MET A 142 -9.64 -0.30 -7.87
C MET A 142 -10.89 -0.97 -8.41
N VAL A 143 -11.39 -1.96 -7.66
CA VAL A 143 -12.62 -2.67 -8.00
C VAL A 143 -13.54 -2.65 -6.80
N LYS A 144 -14.77 -2.17 -7.00
CA LYS A 144 -15.82 -2.27 -5.97
C LYS A 144 -16.14 -3.73 -5.69
N LYS A 145 -16.29 -4.07 -4.43
CA LYS A 145 -16.74 -5.37 -3.94
C LYS A 145 -18.10 -5.20 -3.32
N ASP A 146 -18.92 -6.24 -3.43
CA ASP A 146 -20.17 -6.29 -2.70
C ASP A 146 -19.85 -6.24 -1.20
N ASN A 147 -20.44 -5.29 -0.48
CA ASN A 147 -20.35 -5.24 0.96
C ASN A 147 -21.27 -6.35 1.52
N PRO A 148 -20.75 -7.35 2.24
CA PRO A 148 -21.56 -8.46 2.76
C PRO A 148 -22.57 -8.02 3.81
#